data_AF-A0A0R2RTE4-F1
#
_entry.id   AF-A0A0R2RTE4-F1
#
_cell.length_a   1.000
_cell.length_b   1.000
_cell.length_c   1.000
_cell.angle_alpha   90.00
_cell.angle_beta   90.00
_cell.angle_gamma   90.00
#
_symmetry.space_group_name_H-M   'P 1'
#
loop_
_entity.id
_entity.type
_entity.pdbx_description
1 polymer ?
#
loop_
_entity_poly.entity_id
_entity_poly.type
_entity_poly.pdbx_seq_one_letter_code
_entity_poly.pdbx_strand_id
1 'polypeptide(L)'
;MNKIIFVIISIFFSFPAYAEINDSDKSKAWDCSGLYMANYFLQAGETFEYSMKEKSMASVKVLKSFALESGVPETNWDEGVNKAVDKYYGSKYDKAKTNECHTFLEGLIPNGKERVNKVVQTLY
;
A
#
# COMPACT_ATOMS: atom_id res chain seq x y z
N MET A 1 -34.96 26.23 30.95
CA MET A 1 -35.66 24.95 30.71
C MET A 1 -35.25 24.45 29.34
N ASN A 2 -34.51 23.34 29.32
CA ASN A 2 -33.81 22.75 28.18
C ASN A 2 -34.71 22.48 26.98
N LYS A 3 -34.17 22.70 25.77
CA LYS A 3 -34.41 21.83 24.62
C LYS A 3 -33.10 21.67 23.85
N ILE A 4 -32.25 20.77 24.37
CA ILE A 4 -31.08 20.25 23.65
C ILE A 4 -31.63 19.36 22.55
N ILE A 5 -31.52 19.77 21.29
CA ILE A 5 -31.74 18.89 20.15
C ILE A 5 -30.47 18.04 20.00
N PHE A 6 -30.47 16.86 20.64
CA PHE A 6 -29.47 15.83 20.38
C PHE A 6 -29.78 15.21 19.01
N VAL A 7 -29.18 15.73 17.94
CA VAL A 7 -29.14 15.01 16.66
C VAL A 7 -28.13 13.88 16.82
N ILE A 8 -28.61 12.69 17.19
CA ILE A 8 -27.81 11.47 17.15
C ILE A 8 -27.65 11.11 15.67
N ILE A 9 -26.57 11.59 15.06
CA ILE A 9 -26.09 11.08 13.77
C ILE A 9 -25.49 9.71 14.06
N SER A 10 -26.34 8.68 14.07
CA SER A 10 -25.89 7.28 13.97
C SER A 10 -25.39 7.06 12.54
N ILE A 11 -24.17 7.51 12.24
CA ILE A 11 -23.40 6.93 11.14
C ILE A 11 -23.08 5.51 11.59
N PHE A 12 -23.91 4.56 11.15
CA PHE A 12 -23.52 3.17 11.06
C PHE A 12 -22.30 3.15 10.13
N PHE A 13 -21.09 3.16 10.71
CA PHE A 13 -19.89 2.71 10.02
C PHE A 13 -20.10 1.21 9.74
N SER A 14 -20.79 0.93 8.63
CA SER A 14 -20.72 -0.37 8.00
C SER A 14 -19.27 -0.46 7.52
N PHE A 15 -18.39 -1.05 8.34
CA PHE A 15 -17.10 -1.47 7.83
C PHE A 15 -17.42 -2.39 6.66
N PRO A 16 -17.03 -2.05 5.41
CA PRO A 16 -17.14 -3.04 4.35
C PRO A 16 -16.34 -4.25 4.83
N ALA A 17 -17.04 -5.37 5.03
CA ALA A 17 -16.39 -6.65 5.23
C ALA A 17 -15.70 -6.95 3.90
N TYR A 18 -14.46 -6.50 3.75
CA TYR A 18 -13.65 -6.87 2.62
C TYR A 18 -13.48 -8.38 2.68
N ALA A 19 -13.72 -9.05 1.55
CA ALA A 19 -13.41 -10.47 1.44
C ALA A 19 -11.93 -10.66 1.79
N GLU A 20 -11.61 -11.71 2.54
CA GLU A 20 -10.23 -12.05 2.86
C GLU A 20 -9.42 -12.12 1.56
N ILE A 21 -8.29 -11.40 1.53
CA ILE A 21 -7.39 -11.43 0.38
C ILE A 21 -6.88 -12.86 0.19
N ASN A 22 -7.00 -13.39 -1.03
CA ASN A 22 -6.53 -14.75 -1.30
C ASN A 22 -5.01 -14.84 -1.17
N ASP A 23 -4.49 -16.06 -0.97
CA ASP A 23 -3.06 -16.28 -0.72
C ASP A 23 -2.16 -15.82 -1.86
N SER A 24 -2.61 -15.93 -3.12
CA SER A 24 -1.81 -15.51 -4.27
C SER A 24 -1.66 -14.00 -4.34
N ASP A 25 -2.74 -13.26 -4.09
CA ASP A 25 -2.74 -11.80 -4.04
C ASP A 25 -1.96 -11.30 -2.83
N LYS A 26 -2.10 -11.97 -1.67
CA LYS A 26 -1.31 -11.67 -0.46
C LYS A 26 0.18 -11.84 -0.72
N SER A 27 0.60 -12.94 -1.33
CA SER A 27 2.00 -13.17 -1.68
C SER A 27 2.52 -12.14 -2.69
N LYS A 28 1.72 -11.77 -3.69
CA LYS A 28 2.11 -10.74 -4.67
C LYS A 28 2.16 -9.35 -4.04
N ALA A 29 1.27 -9.05 -3.10
CA ALA A 29 1.25 -7.81 -2.35
C ALA A 29 2.50 -7.66 -1.46
N TRP A 30 2.97 -8.75 -0.83
CA TRP A 30 4.25 -8.77 -0.12
C TRP A 30 5.43 -8.52 -1.06
N ASP A 31 5.51 -9.25 -2.17
CA ASP A 31 6.59 -9.11 -3.16
C ASP A 31 6.67 -7.67 -3.72
N CYS A 32 5.53 -7.08 -4.08
CA CYS A 32 5.45 -5.71 -4.55
C CYS A 32 5.80 -4.68 -3.47
N SER A 33 5.34 -4.88 -2.24
CA SER A 33 5.70 -4.00 -1.11
C SER A 33 7.20 -4.04 -0.83
N GLY A 34 7.83 -5.22 -0.89
CA GLY A 34 9.27 -5.37 -0.74
C GLY A 34 10.05 -4.66 -1.86
N LEU A 35 9.60 -4.80 -3.11
CA LEU A 35 10.19 -4.09 -4.26
C LEU A 35 10.09 -2.57 -4.08
N TYR A 36 8.91 -2.05 -3.72
CA TYR A 36 8.71 -0.61 -3.50
C TYR A 36 9.56 -0.08 -2.35
N MET A 37 9.68 -0.83 -1.26
CA MET A 37 10.56 -0.47 -0.14
C MET A 37 12.03 -0.47 -0.57
N ALA A 38 12.48 -1.45 -1.37
CA ALA A 38 13.84 -1.47 -1.90
C ALA A 38 14.11 -0.27 -2.83
N ASN A 39 13.13 0.13 -3.65
CA ASN A 39 13.20 1.33 -4.50
C ASN A 39 13.36 2.64 -3.69
N TYR A 40 13.09 2.64 -2.38
CA TYR A 40 13.38 3.78 -1.54
C TYR A 40 14.89 3.94 -1.28
N PHE A 41 15.61 2.81 -1.13
CA PHE A 41 17.03 2.75 -0.76
C PHE A 41 17.97 2.66 -1.97
N LEU A 42 17.57 3.22 -3.12
CA LEU A 42 18.37 3.14 -4.36
C LEU A 42 19.79 3.69 -4.18
N GLN A 43 20.73 3.04 -4.86
CA GLN A 43 22.16 3.35 -4.81
C GLN A 43 22.47 4.71 -5.43
N ALA A 44 23.50 5.38 -4.91
CA ALA A 44 23.96 6.66 -5.44
C ALA A 44 24.42 6.51 -6.90
N GLY A 45 23.93 7.38 -7.80
CA GLY A 45 24.30 7.41 -9.21
C GLY A 45 23.21 6.99 -10.20
N GLU A 46 22.08 6.42 -9.74
CA GLU A 46 20.92 6.22 -10.60
C GLU A 46 20.11 7.52 -10.74
N THR A 47 19.87 7.98 -11.98
CA THR A 47 18.94 9.10 -12.25
C THR A 47 17.52 8.61 -12.01
N PHE A 48 17.05 8.82 -10.79
CA PHE A 48 15.76 8.38 -10.33
C PHE A 48 14.86 9.58 -10.04
N GLU A 49 13.69 9.62 -10.67
CA GLU A 49 12.72 10.69 -10.43
C GLU A 49 12.13 10.57 -9.01
N TYR A 50 12.20 11.65 -8.24
CA TYR A 50 11.65 11.71 -6.87
C TYR A 50 10.17 11.26 -6.80
N SER A 51 9.39 11.61 -7.82
CA SER A 51 7.98 11.20 -7.99
C SER A 51 7.78 9.68 -7.93
N MET A 52 8.75 8.89 -8.39
CA MET A 52 8.67 7.43 -8.40
C MET A 52 8.95 6.83 -7.02
N LYS A 53 9.73 7.52 -6.18
CA LYS A 53 10.05 7.15 -4.79
C LYS A 53 8.84 7.42 -3.92
N GLU A 54 8.25 8.59 -4.09
CA GLU A 54 7.01 8.99 -3.44
C GLU A 54 5.87 8.04 -3.79
N LYS A 55 5.71 7.71 -5.08
CA LYS A 55 4.70 6.74 -5.52
C LYS A 55 4.95 5.35 -4.95
N SER A 56 6.20 4.89 -4.88
CA SER A 56 6.55 3.60 -4.25
C SER A 56 6.19 3.59 -2.77
N MET A 57 6.58 4.63 -2.02
CA MET A 57 6.27 4.78 -0.61
C MET A 57 4.75 4.83 -0.34
N ALA A 58 4.02 5.58 -1.17
CA ALA A 58 2.57 5.65 -1.10
C ALA A 58 1.93 4.28 -1.40
N SER A 59 2.45 3.55 -2.38
CA SER A 59 1.96 2.23 -2.76
C SER A 59 2.13 1.20 -1.63
N VAL A 60 3.27 1.22 -0.92
CA VAL A 60 3.49 0.37 0.27
C VAL A 60 2.44 0.66 1.35
N LYS A 61 2.20 1.94 1.65
CA LYS A 61 1.19 2.34 2.65
C LYS A 61 -0.21 1.86 2.27
N VAL A 62 -0.60 2.06 1.01
CA VAL A 62 -1.92 1.64 0.52
C VAL A 62 -2.09 0.12 0.56
N LEU A 63 -1.07 -0.66 0.18
CA LEU A 63 -1.10 -2.12 0.27
C LEU A 63 -1.19 -2.61 1.71
N LYS A 64 -0.40 -2.03 2.63
CA LYS A 64 -0.48 -2.37 4.06
C LYS A 64 -1.87 -2.07 4.61
N SER A 65 -2.41 -0.86 4.39
CA SER A 65 -3.76 -0.52 4.83
C SER A 65 -4.81 -1.48 4.30
N PHE A 66 -4.77 -1.81 3.00
CA PHE A 66 -5.71 -2.75 2.40
C PHE A 66 -5.61 -4.17 3.00
N ALA A 67 -4.39 -4.66 3.23
CA ALA A 67 -4.18 -5.98 3.83
C ALA A 67 -4.75 -6.05 5.25
N LEU A 68 -4.50 -5.04 6.08
CA LEU A 68 -5.06 -4.95 7.43
C LEU A 68 -6.60 -4.83 7.39
N GLU A 69 -7.14 -4.00 6.50
CA GLU A 69 -8.59 -3.88 6.25
C GLU A 69 -9.22 -5.22 5.83
N SER A 70 -8.46 -6.08 5.15
CA SER A 70 -8.87 -7.41 4.68
C SER A 70 -8.61 -8.53 5.70
N GLY A 71 -8.23 -8.19 6.93
CA GLY A 71 -8.05 -9.14 8.03
C GLY A 71 -6.68 -9.81 8.11
N VAL A 72 -5.70 -9.41 7.30
CA VAL A 72 -4.32 -9.91 7.43
C VAL A 72 -3.71 -9.37 8.73
N PRO A 73 -3.23 -10.23 9.65
CA PRO A 73 -2.53 -9.77 10.84
C PRO A 73 -1.28 -8.96 10.48
N GLU A 74 -1.05 -7.86 11.20
CA GLU A 74 0.10 -6.98 10.94
C GLU A 74 1.44 -7.71 11.01
N THR A 75 1.60 -8.64 11.96
CA THR A 75 2.79 -9.48 12.09
C THR A 75 3.06 -10.30 10.83
N ASN A 76 2.01 -10.92 10.27
CA ASN A 76 2.12 -11.71 9.03
C ASN A 76 2.46 -10.82 7.84
N TRP A 77 1.87 -9.61 7.80
CA TRP A 77 2.17 -8.63 6.77
C TRP A 77 3.65 -8.22 6.83
N ASP A 78 4.12 -7.79 7.98
CA ASP A 78 5.48 -7.29 8.17
C ASP A 78 6.52 -8.40 7.90
N GLU A 79 6.28 -9.64 8.34
CA GLU A 79 7.15 -10.79 8.03
C GLU A 79 7.24 -11.07 6.52
N GLY A 80 6.10 -11.05 5.82
CA GLY A 80 6.05 -11.28 4.38
C GLY A 80 6.77 -10.18 3.59
N VAL A 81 6.53 -8.91 3.95
CA VAL A 81 7.19 -7.77 3.32
C VAL A 81 8.70 -7.79 3.58
N ASN A 82 9.15 -8.07 4.81
CA ASN A 82 10.59 -8.10 5.12
C ASN A 82 11.33 -9.16 4.29
N LYS A 83 10.76 -10.37 4.13
CA LYS A 83 11.32 -11.40 3.24
C LYS A 83 11.43 -10.92 1.78
N ALA A 84 10.45 -10.15 1.31
CA ALA A 84 10.49 -9.56 -0.02
C ALA A 84 11.51 -8.41 -0.12
N VAL A 85 11.66 -7.59 0.92
CA VAL A 85 12.70 -6.54 0.97
C VAL A 85 14.08 -7.17 0.82
N ASP A 86 14.39 -8.24 1.56
CA ASP A 86 15.69 -8.93 1.49
C ASP A 86 16.03 -9.41 0.07
N LYS A 87 15.01 -9.81 -0.72
CA LYS A 87 15.17 -10.22 -2.12
C LYS A 87 15.56 -9.06 -3.04
N TYR A 88 15.06 -7.85 -2.79
CA TYR A 88 15.24 -6.70 -3.68
C TYR A 88 16.27 -5.68 -3.18
N TYR A 89 16.61 -5.70 -1.89
CA TYR A 89 17.52 -4.74 -1.30
C TYR A 89 18.88 -4.74 -2.02
N GLY A 90 19.38 -3.54 -2.34
CA GLY A 90 20.62 -3.36 -3.09
C GLY A 90 20.53 -3.68 -4.59
N SER A 91 19.39 -4.14 -5.11
CA SER A 91 19.18 -4.31 -6.55
C SER A 91 19.07 -2.96 -7.27
N LYS A 92 19.40 -2.93 -8.56
CA LYS A 92 19.13 -1.79 -9.43
C LYS A 92 17.63 -1.60 -9.62
N TYR A 93 17.21 -0.36 -9.85
CA TYR A 93 15.82 -0.07 -10.16
C TYR A 93 15.34 -0.80 -11.42
N ASP A 94 14.20 -1.49 -11.31
CA ASP A 94 13.54 -2.19 -12.41
C ASP A 94 12.18 -1.54 -12.68
N LYS A 95 12.14 -0.69 -13.73
CA LYS A 95 10.91 0.04 -14.12
C LYS A 95 9.79 -0.89 -14.55
N ALA A 96 10.12 -1.99 -15.24
CA ALA A 96 9.11 -2.92 -15.73
C ALA A 96 8.42 -3.62 -14.55
N LYS A 97 9.20 -4.19 -13.63
CA LYS A 97 8.65 -4.84 -12.42
C LYS A 97 7.88 -3.87 -11.54
N THR A 98 8.39 -2.64 -11.39
CA THR A 98 7.70 -1.62 -10.60
C THR A 98 6.34 -1.26 -11.23
N ASN A 99 6.27 -1.14 -12.55
CA ASN A 99 5.01 -0.90 -13.26
C ASN A 99 4.03 -2.08 -13.16
N GLU A 100 4.51 -3.32 -13.24
CA GLU A 100 3.67 -4.50 -12.98
C GLU A 100 3.05 -4.46 -11.59
N CYS A 101 3.83 -4.06 -10.58
CA CYS A 101 3.32 -3.88 -9.23
C CYS A 101 2.30 -2.74 -9.12
N HIS A 102 2.45 -1.66 -9.91
CA HIS A 102 1.45 -0.60 -9.96
C HIS A 102 0.14 -1.13 -10.56
N THR A 103 0.21 -1.83 -11.69
CA THR A 103 -0.98 -2.44 -12.32
C THR A 103 -1.66 -3.44 -11.39
N PHE A 104 -0.89 -4.27 -10.69
CA PHE A 104 -1.41 -5.21 -9.70
C PHE A 104 -2.14 -4.47 -8.56
N LEU A 105 -1.52 -3.46 -7.95
CA LEU A 105 -2.13 -2.68 -6.87
C LEU A 105 -3.44 -2.02 -7.33
N GLU A 106 -3.41 -1.37 -8.49
CA GLU A 106 -4.56 -0.67 -9.05
C GLU A 106 -5.73 -1.61 -9.40
N GLY A 107 -5.44 -2.87 -9.75
CA GLY A 107 -6.44 -3.91 -10.01
C GLY A 107 -6.94 -4.63 -8.76
N LEU A 108 -6.09 -4.81 -7.74
CA LEU A 108 -6.42 -5.49 -6.49
C LEU A 108 -7.31 -4.62 -5.58
N ILE A 109 -6.95 -3.33 -5.45
CA ILE A 109 -7.54 -2.46 -4.44
C ILE A 109 -8.65 -1.60 -5.07
N PRO A 110 -9.87 -1.57 -4.51
CA PRO A 110 -10.91 -0.66 -4.95
C PRO A 110 -10.43 0.80 -4.93
N ASN A 111 -10.48 1.46 -6.09
CA ASN A 111 -9.94 2.80 -6.32
C ASN A 111 -8.43 2.91 -6.02
N GLY A 112 -7.65 1.85 -6.24
CA GLY A 112 -6.25 1.76 -5.83
C GLY A 112 -5.38 2.92 -6.32
N LYS A 113 -5.55 3.33 -7.60
CA LYS A 113 -4.85 4.50 -8.16
C LYS A 113 -5.14 5.79 -7.40
N GLU A 114 -6.41 6.02 -7.09
CA GLU A 114 -6.84 7.22 -6.36
C GLU A 114 -6.33 7.20 -4.91
N ARG A 115 -6.39 6.04 -4.24
CA ARG A 115 -5.83 5.87 -2.90
C ARG A 115 -4.33 6.19 -2.87
N VAL A 116 -3.57 5.70 -3.85
CA VAL A 116 -2.12 6.00 -3.96
C VAL A 116 -1.89 7.50 -4.17
N ASN A 117 -2.59 8.12 -5.12
CA ASN A 117 -2.45 9.55 -5.39
C ASN A 117 -2.78 10.40 -4.15
N LYS A 118 -3.82 10.02 -3.40
CA LYS A 118 -4.18 10.69 -2.14
C LYS A 118 -3.06 10.59 -1.11
N VAL A 119 -2.40 9.43 -0.99
CA VAL A 119 -1.26 9.27 -0.08
C VAL A 119 -0.04 10.07 -0.57
N VAL A 120 0.25 10.10 -1.87
CA VAL A 120 1.33 10.95 -2.44
C VAL A 120 1.13 12.42 -2.07
N GLN A 121 -0.09 12.94 -2.15
CA GLN A 121 -0.40 14.33 -1.76
C GLN A 121 -0.12 14.65 -0.29
N THR A 122 -0.01 13.64 0.58
CA THR A 122 0.33 13.85 2.01
C THR A 122 1.84 13.91 2.28
N LEU A 123 2.67 13.74 1.26
CA LEU A 123 4.13 13.83 1.37
C LEU A 123 4.66 15.26 1.15
N TYR A 124 3.76 16.21 0.83
CA TYR A 124 4.01 17.63 0.60
C TYR A 124 3.22 18.48 1.60
#